data_AF-A0A2C9LTU1-F1
#
_entry.id   AF-A0A2C9LTU1-F1
#
_cell.length_a   1.000
_cell.length_b   1.000
_cell.length_c   1.000
_cell.angle_alpha   90.00
_cell.angle_beta   90.00
_cell.angle_gamma   90.00
#
_symmetry.space_group_name_H-M   'P 1'
#
loop_
_entity.id
_entity.type
_entity.pdbx_description
1 polymer ?
#
loop_
_entity_poly.entity_id
_entity_poly.type
_entity_poly.pdbx_seq_one_letter_code
_entity_poly.pdbx_strand_id
1 'polypeptide(L)'
;MAESKSETIELGEGVVSENDKDNVSEEKEEIPPLTYIDFTPQCLGSTFDGKEPDFADFGSVIEGANQWLLQNPQFSVFKCETVSTKLNPDFSVDNDSTLSHMASNGKNVFVRVLRLWLIPNVDPSGPSQQIGYITVLPDHSSGDLKTFLNSLVGIATSRQIGDITFPSFDNLSQTVEKLNRHLQTKPIPGHILSMETLTFKCMEANSSDKLLPESGSWTEGGGNAKVFLHAFRIYYIVGKPCYEQVGFYDEAPEIMQSKEGLDLRIKFATFEKTLSKASHWLKKQSVSLTCFCFNSVQWCFLFFLINCVI
;
A
#
# COMPACT_ATOMS: atom_id res chain seq x y z
N MET A 1 24.84 -36.94 36.47
CA MET A 1 25.47 -36.78 37.80
C MET A 1 26.84 -36.17 37.56
N ALA A 2 26.95 -34.85 37.69
CA ALA A 2 28.20 -34.11 37.66
C ALA A 2 27.99 -32.86 38.51
N GLU A 3 29.00 -32.58 39.33
CA GLU A 3 28.93 -31.89 40.62
C GLU A 3 28.83 -30.37 40.50
N SER A 4 27.97 -29.78 41.34
CA SER A 4 27.91 -28.36 41.61
C SER A 4 29.05 -27.94 42.53
N LYS A 5 29.81 -26.91 42.15
CA LYS A 5 30.69 -26.16 43.06
C LYS A 5 30.08 -24.79 43.31
N SER A 6 29.63 -24.61 44.54
CA SER A 6 29.19 -23.34 45.13
C SER A 6 30.42 -22.60 45.66
N GLU A 7 30.69 -21.41 45.13
CA GLU A 7 31.69 -20.49 45.67
C GLU A 7 30.97 -19.33 46.35
N THR A 8 31.16 -19.24 47.67
CA THR A 8 30.65 -18.17 48.54
C THR A 8 31.66 -17.04 48.55
N ILE A 9 31.29 -15.85 48.09
CA ILE A 9 32.13 -14.64 48.15
C ILE A 9 31.59 -13.73 49.26
N GLU A 10 32.52 -13.31 50.13
CA GLU A 10 32.27 -12.50 51.31
C GLU A 10 31.90 -11.04 50.99
N LEU A 11 31.04 -10.50 51.85
CA LEU A 11 30.53 -9.14 51.84
C LEU A 11 31.59 -8.16 52.34
N GLY A 12 32.00 -7.23 51.48
CA GLY A 12 32.75 -6.03 51.86
C GLY A 12 31.80 -4.84 52.00
N GLU A 13 31.54 -4.41 53.24
CA GLU A 13 30.85 -3.15 53.54
C GLU A 13 31.76 -1.96 53.23
N GLY A 14 31.56 -1.36 52.05
CA GLY A 14 32.15 -0.08 51.67
C GLY A 14 31.11 1.03 51.78
N VAL A 15 31.20 1.84 52.83
CA VAL A 15 30.46 3.10 52.96
C VAL A 15 31.03 4.09 51.95
N VAL A 16 30.34 4.27 50.83
CA VAL A 16 30.60 5.35 49.86
C VAL A 16 29.43 6.32 49.93
N SER A 17 29.77 7.58 50.16
CA SER A 17 28.88 8.72 50.22
C SER A 17 28.21 8.99 48.87
N GLU A 18 26.93 8.64 48.73
CA GLU A 18 26.09 9.07 47.62
C GLU A 18 25.52 10.47 47.88
N ASN A 19 26.14 11.47 47.25
CA ASN A 19 25.52 12.78 47.03
C ASN A 19 26.14 13.46 45.80
N ASP A 20 26.25 12.72 44.71
CA ASP A 20 26.34 13.29 43.37
C ASP A 20 25.03 13.01 42.66
N LYS A 21 24.09 13.97 42.79
CA LYS A 21 22.93 14.05 41.90
C LYS A 21 23.45 14.50 40.55
N ASP A 22 23.91 13.52 39.78
CA ASP A 22 24.21 13.70 38.36
C ASP A 22 22.95 14.23 37.69
N ASN A 23 23.03 15.51 37.36
CA ASN A 23 22.10 16.21 36.49
C ASN A 23 22.38 15.68 35.07
N VAL A 24 21.97 14.42 34.83
CA VAL A 24 21.96 13.83 33.49
C VAL A 24 20.94 14.64 32.72
N SER A 25 21.45 15.65 32.00
CA SER A 25 20.68 16.34 30.98
C SER A 25 20.20 15.26 30.01
N GLU A 26 18.90 14.93 30.08
CA GLU A 26 18.23 14.13 29.06
C GLU A 26 18.52 14.80 27.72
N GLU A 27 19.46 14.21 26.97
CA GLU A 27 19.66 14.57 25.57
C GLU A 27 18.33 14.28 24.89
N LYS A 28 17.58 15.34 24.57
CA LYS A 28 16.36 15.23 23.78
C LYS A 28 16.77 14.65 22.44
N GLU A 29 16.48 13.38 22.25
CA GLU A 29 16.70 12.68 20.99
C GLU A 29 15.98 13.45 19.88
N GLU A 30 16.74 14.04 18.97
CA GLU A 30 16.21 14.90 17.92
C GLU A 30 15.45 14.02 16.91
N ILE A 31 14.17 14.32 16.73
CA ILE A 31 13.32 13.54 15.83
C ILE A 31 13.84 13.74 14.39
N PRO A 32 14.08 12.66 13.62
CA PRO A 32 14.55 12.79 12.25
C PRO A 32 13.55 13.56 11.38
N PRO A 33 14.02 14.30 10.36
CA PRO A 33 13.16 15.14 9.52
C PRO A 33 12.14 14.33 8.70
N LEU A 34 12.42 13.04 8.45
CA LEU A 34 11.51 12.10 7.83
C LEU A 34 11.80 10.70 8.39
N THR A 35 10.77 10.01 8.85
CA THR A 35 10.82 8.60 9.25
C THR A 35 9.58 7.87 8.78
N TYR A 36 9.48 6.57 9.06
CA TYR A 36 8.28 5.80 8.78
C TYR A 36 7.95 4.81 9.90
N ILE A 37 6.70 4.37 9.91
CA ILE A 37 6.23 3.26 10.74
C ILE A 37 5.26 2.40 9.93
N ASP A 38 5.34 1.10 10.14
CA ASP A 38 4.50 0.10 9.47
C ASP A 38 3.46 -0.49 10.42
N PHE A 39 2.23 -0.58 9.95
CA PHE A 39 1.13 -1.25 10.63
C PHE A 39 0.75 -2.50 9.83
N THR A 40 1.01 -3.64 10.44
CA THR A 40 0.74 -4.95 9.85
C THR A 40 -0.61 -5.47 10.36
N PRO A 41 -1.46 -6.05 9.51
CA PRO A 41 -2.72 -6.65 9.95
C PRO A 41 -2.46 -7.78 10.93
N GLN A 42 -3.28 -7.87 11.97
CA GLN A 42 -3.20 -8.95 12.95
C GLN A 42 -3.54 -10.29 12.30
N CYS A 43 -2.73 -11.31 12.55
CA CYS A 43 -3.08 -12.70 12.21
C CYS A 43 -4.19 -13.18 13.14
N LEU A 44 -5.33 -13.56 12.57
CA LEU A 44 -6.50 -14.06 13.29
C LEU A 44 -6.43 -15.57 13.57
N GLY A 45 -5.34 -16.22 13.14
CA GLY A 45 -5.07 -17.64 13.28
C GLY A 45 -5.17 -18.39 11.95
N SER A 46 -4.81 -19.67 11.98
CA SER A 46 -5.11 -20.61 10.90
C SER A 46 -6.39 -21.36 11.24
N THR A 47 -7.37 -21.36 10.33
CA THR A 47 -8.65 -22.02 10.62
C THR A 47 -8.54 -23.55 10.69
N PHE A 48 -7.51 -24.18 10.09
CA PHE A 48 -7.26 -25.63 10.10
C PHE A 48 -5.79 -25.96 9.81
N ASP A 49 -5.30 -27.14 10.24
CA ASP A 49 -3.97 -27.66 9.90
C ASP A 49 -3.77 -27.68 8.37
N GLY A 50 -2.83 -26.87 7.88
CA GLY A 50 -2.49 -26.75 6.46
C GLY A 50 -3.27 -25.69 5.67
N LYS A 51 -4.16 -24.91 6.31
CA LYS A 51 -4.73 -23.70 5.70
C LYS A 51 -3.86 -22.48 5.92
N GLU A 52 -3.95 -21.55 4.99
CA GLU A 52 -3.31 -20.23 5.09
C GLU A 52 -3.89 -19.45 6.27
N PRO A 53 -3.08 -18.62 6.94
CA PRO A 53 -3.56 -17.76 8.01
C PRO A 53 -4.53 -16.70 7.49
N ASP A 54 -5.58 -16.48 8.26
CA ASP A 54 -6.50 -15.38 8.05
C ASP A 54 -5.95 -14.13 8.75
N PHE A 55 -6.06 -12.98 8.08
CA PHE A 55 -5.61 -11.69 8.61
C PHE A 55 -6.79 -10.74 8.78
N ALA A 56 -6.66 -9.84 9.76
CA ALA A 56 -7.59 -8.74 9.94
C ALA A 56 -7.70 -7.91 8.66
N ASP A 57 -8.85 -7.26 8.49
CA ASP A 57 -9.07 -6.36 7.35
C ASP A 57 -8.16 -5.12 7.42
N PHE A 58 -8.07 -4.42 6.29
CA PHE A 58 -7.27 -3.21 6.21
C PHE A 58 -7.83 -2.06 7.08
N GLY A 59 -9.13 -2.11 7.42
CA GLY A 59 -9.75 -1.15 8.35
C GLY A 59 -9.13 -1.22 9.75
N SER A 60 -8.92 -2.43 10.25
CA SER A 60 -8.29 -2.69 11.55
C SER A 60 -6.86 -2.13 11.62
N VAL A 61 -6.13 -2.15 10.50
CA VAL A 61 -4.79 -1.57 10.38
C VAL A 61 -4.84 -0.04 10.53
N ILE A 62 -5.83 0.61 9.92
CA ILE A 62 -6.06 2.06 10.03
C ILE A 62 -6.45 2.46 11.45
N GLU A 63 -7.25 1.64 12.13
CA GLU A 63 -7.58 1.85 13.55
C GLU A 63 -6.34 1.78 14.43
N GLY A 64 -5.50 0.77 14.25
CA GLY A 64 -4.21 0.64 14.96
C GLY A 64 -3.30 1.84 14.73
N ALA A 65 -3.21 2.32 13.50
CA ALA A 65 -2.45 3.53 13.15
C ALA A 65 -2.97 4.79 13.84
N ASN A 66 -4.29 4.97 13.88
CA ASN A 66 -4.91 6.09 14.59
C ASN A 66 -4.66 6.04 16.11
N GLN A 67 -4.71 4.86 16.72
CA GLN A 67 -4.36 4.72 18.14
C GLN A 67 -2.89 5.07 18.41
N TRP A 68 -1.99 4.70 17.50
CA TRP A 68 -0.58 5.08 17.61
C TRP A 68 -0.38 6.60 17.47
N LEU A 69 -1.05 7.26 16.53
CA LEU A 69 -0.98 8.72 16.35
C LEU A 69 -1.50 9.49 17.57
N LEU A 70 -2.53 8.96 18.26
CA LEU A 70 -3.01 9.53 19.52
C LEU A 70 -1.95 9.50 20.63
N GLN A 71 -1.14 8.45 20.66
CA GLN A 71 -0.09 8.25 21.66
C GLN A 71 1.22 8.97 21.32
N ASN A 72 1.38 9.38 20.05
CA ASN A 72 2.62 9.97 19.54
C ASN A 72 2.37 11.34 18.88
N PRO A 73 1.88 12.36 19.63
CA PRO A 73 1.50 13.67 19.09
C PRO A 73 2.69 14.50 18.57
N GLN A 74 3.93 14.08 18.85
CA GLN A 74 5.15 14.68 18.33
C GLN A 74 5.37 14.41 16.83
N PHE A 75 4.59 13.51 16.22
CA PHE A 75 4.66 13.23 14.79
C PHE A 75 3.44 13.76 14.05
N SER A 76 3.64 14.14 12.79
CA SER A 76 2.59 14.39 11.82
C SER A 76 2.75 13.46 10.62
N VAL A 77 1.64 12.97 10.10
CA VAL A 77 1.61 12.12 8.91
C VAL A 77 1.81 12.98 7.68
N PHE A 78 2.86 12.68 6.93
CA PHE A 78 3.19 13.30 5.66
C PHE A 78 2.59 12.55 4.47
N LYS A 79 2.60 11.21 4.51
CA LYS A 79 2.07 10.35 3.45
C LYS A 79 1.64 9.00 4.01
N CYS A 80 0.59 8.43 3.44
CA CYS A 80 0.24 7.02 3.64
C CYS A 80 0.52 6.22 2.35
N GLU A 81 0.86 4.95 2.49
CA GLU A 81 0.91 4.01 1.37
C GLU A 81 0.58 2.59 1.81
N THR A 82 0.00 1.80 0.90
CA THR A 82 -0.14 0.36 1.10
C THR A 82 1.11 -0.34 0.58
N VAL A 83 1.82 -1.04 1.47
CA VAL A 83 2.94 -1.92 1.10
C VAL A 83 2.43 -3.35 1.00
N SER A 84 2.78 -4.02 -0.11
CA SER A 84 2.48 -5.43 -0.34
C SER A 84 3.67 -6.28 0.06
N THR A 85 3.58 -6.93 1.22
CA THR A 85 4.69 -7.73 1.78
C THR A 85 4.40 -9.22 1.61
N LYS A 86 5.36 -9.96 1.07
CA LYS A 86 5.28 -11.42 1.01
C LYS A 86 5.56 -12.00 2.41
N LEU A 87 4.75 -12.96 2.83
CA LEU A 87 4.99 -13.71 4.06
C LEU A 87 6.13 -14.71 3.90
N ASN A 88 6.89 -14.87 4.97
CA ASN A 88 7.86 -15.96 5.14
C ASN A 88 7.15 -17.32 5.26
N PRO A 89 7.87 -18.45 5.15
CA PRO A 89 7.28 -19.78 5.28
C PRO A 89 6.60 -20.04 6.63
N ASP A 90 7.00 -19.33 7.68
CA ASP A 90 6.39 -19.36 9.02
C ASP A 90 5.26 -18.33 9.18
N PHE A 91 4.85 -17.69 8.09
CA PHE A 91 3.87 -16.61 8.03
C PHE A 91 4.24 -15.33 8.78
N SER A 92 5.52 -15.16 9.13
CA SER A 92 6.02 -13.88 9.64
C SER A 92 6.13 -12.84 8.52
N VAL A 93 6.03 -11.57 8.91
CA VAL A 93 6.20 -10.41 8.03
C VAL A 93 7.60 -9.87 8.24
N ASP A 94 8.35 -9.73 7.16
CA ASP A 94 9.64 -9.04 7.14
C ASP A 94 9.51 -7.77 6.30
N ASN A 95 9.39 -6.63 6.97
CA ASN A 95 9.22 -5.32 6.33
C ASN A 95 10.55 -4.62 6.00
N ASP A 96 11.67 -5.15 6.52
CA ASP A 96 12.99 -4.53 6.36
C ASP A 96 13.83 -5.21 5.27
N SER A 97 13.50 -6.45 4.91
CA SER A 97 14.17 -7.13 3.81
C SER A 97 13.89 -6.46 2.48
N THR A 98 14.98 -6.09 1.80
CA THR A 98 14.97 -5.56 0.43
C THR A 98 14.97 -6.67 -0.63
N LEU A 99 15.15 -7.94 -0.22
CA LEU A 99 15.19 -9.09 -1.10
C LEU A 99 14.06 -10.06 -0.76
N SER A 100 13.18 -10.29 -1.73
CA SER A 100 12.17 -11.34 -1.62
C SER A 100 12.32 -12.36 -2.74
N HIS A 101 12.17 -13.65 -2.39
CA HIS A 101 12.11 -14.74 -3.35
C HIS A 101 10.66 -15.15 -3.54
N MET A 102 10.16 -15.14 -4.78
CA MET A 102 8.82 -15.64 -5.11
C MET A 102 8.93 -17.05 -5.67
N ALA A 103 8.18 -17.99 -5.10
CA ALA A 103 8.17 -19.35 -5.58
C ALA A 103 7.43 -19.40 -6.92
N SER A 104 8.10 -19.87 -7.98
CA SER A 104 7.48 -20.06 -9.30
C SER A 104 6.43 -21.17 -9.28
N ASN A 105 6.65 -22.17 -8.42
CA ASN A 105 5.74 -23.29 -8.17
C ASN A 105 5.36 -23.27 -6.69
N GLY A 106 4.08 -23.45 -6.40
CA GLY A 106 3.54 -23.39 -5.04
C GLY A 106 2.73 -22.12 -4.79
N LYS A 107 2.54 -21.81 -3.51
CA LYS A 107 1.73 -20.68 -3.05
C LYS A 107 2.61 -19.62 -2.42
N ASN A 108 2.40 -18.37 -2.81
CA ASN A 108 3.00 -17.19 -2.18
C ASN A 108 1.88 -16.46 -1.45
N VAL A 109 1.99 -16.28 -0.14
CA VAL A 109 1.02 -15.52 0.64
C VAL A 109 1.56 -14.10 0.84
N PHE A 110 0.70 -13.11 0.70
CA PHE A 110 1.03 -11.71 0.86
C PHE A 110 0.07 -11.05 1.83
N VAL A 111 0.54 -9.97 2.47
CA VAL A 111 -0.25 -9.10 3.32
C VAL A 111 -0.15 -7.66 2.88
N ARG A 112 -1.20 -6.88 3.14
CA ARG A 112 -1.25 -5.43 2.94
C ARG A 112 -0.89 -4.73 4.25
N VAL A 113 0.28 -4.12 4.28
CA VAL A 113 0.78 -3.31 5.37
C VAL A 113 0.45 -1.85 5.06
N LEU A 114 0.11 -1.06 6.08
CA LEU A 114 0.02 0.39 5.97
C LEU A 114 1.34 1.00 6.42
N ARG A 115 2.00 1.77 5.56
CA ARG A 115 3.16 2.57 5.94
C ARG A 115 2.75 4.04 6.11
N LEU A 116 3.06 4.61 7.26
CA LEU A 116 2.98 6.04 7.49
C LEU A 116 4.36 6.65 7.36
N TRP A 117 4.49 7.65 6.50
CA TRP A 117 5.64 8.54 6.46
C TRP A 117 5.38 9.70 7.42
N LEU A 118 6.32 9.94 8.32
CA LEU A 118 6.16 10.85 9.45
C LEU A 118 7.21 11.95 9.43
N ILE A 119 6.79 13.14 9.85
CA ILE A 119 7.64 14.32 10.07
C ILE A 119 7.41 14.85 11.48
N PRO A 120 8.35 15.63 12.07
CA PRO A 120 8.11 16.29 13.34
C PRO A 120 6.87 17.20 13.29
N ASN A 121 5.99 17.06 14.29
CA ASN A 121 4.81 17.92 14.40
C ASN A 121 5.22 19.30 14.93
N VAL A 122 4.88 20.35 14.18
CA VAL A 122 5.16 21.75 14.54
C VAL A 122 4.25 22.23 15.67
N ASP A 123 3.06 21.63 15.83
CA ASP A 123 2.13 21.92 16.92
C ASP A 123 1.67 20.63 17.63
N PRO A 124 2.49 20.10 18.56
CA PRO A 124 2.13 18.92 19.37
C PRO A 124 0.96 19.16 20.33
N SER A 125 0.57 20.43 20.56
CA SER A 125 -0.54 20.78 21.44
C SER A 125 -1.91 20.75 20.74
N GLY A 126 -1.90 20.69 19.40
CA GLY A 126 -3.08 20.52 18.59
C GLY A 126 -3.74 19.15 18.75
N PRO A 127 -4.96 18.97 18.20
CA PRO A 127 -5.60 17.67 18.18
C PRO A 127 -4.78 16.67 17.35
N SER A 128 -4.61 15.45 17.86
CA SER A 128 -3.94 14.38 17.13
C SER A 128 -4.59 14.15 15.77
N GLN A 129 -3.77 13.96 14.74
CA GLN A 129 -4.27 13.63 13.42
C GLN A 129 -4.95 12.27 13.44
N GLN A 130 -6.09 12.20 12.77
CA GLN A 130 -6.77 10.95 12.49
C GLN A 130 -6.76 10.74 10.98
N ILE A 131 -6.34 9.57 10.54
CA ILE A 131 -6.33 9.15 9.15
C ILE A 131 -7.59 8.33 8.84
N GLY A 132 -8.14 8.53 7.65
CA GLY A 132 -9.17 7.70 7.05
C GLY A 132 -8.77 7.25 5.65
N TYR A 133 -9.53 6.34 5.07
CA TYR A 133 -9.32 5.91 3.69
C TYR A 133 -10.62 5.53 2.99
N ILE A 134 -10.60 5.56 1.66
CA ILE A 134 -11.60 4.92 0.80
C ILE A 134 -10.90 4.17 -0.35
N THR A 135 -11.49 3.07 -0.78
CA THR A 135 -11.05 2.33 -1.97
C THR A 135 -12.09 2.51 -3.09
N VAL A 136 -11.64 2.91 -4.28
CA VAL A 136 -12.45 3.22 -5.45
C VAL A 136 -12.11 2.22 -6.55
N LEU A 137 -13.05 1.32 -6.84
CA LEU A 137 -12.94 0.36 -7.93
C LEU A 137 -13.47 0.98 -9.23
N PRO A 138 -12.90 0.62 -10.40
CA PRO A 138 -13.50 0.97 -11.69
C PRO A 138 -14.84 0.24 -11.83
N ASP A 139 -15.85 0.92 -12.40
CA ASP A 139 -17.11 0.24 -12.70
C ASP A 139 -16.93 -0.72 -13.89
N HIS A 140 -17.92 -1.57 -14.10
CA HIS A 140 -18.01 -2.49 -15.23
C HIS A 140 -19.34 -2.28 -15.94
N SER A 141 -19.30 -2.33 -17.26
CA SER A 141 -20.47 -2.06 -18.11
C SER A 141 -21.42 -3.26 -18.26
N SER A 142 -21.03 -4.46 -17.78
CA SER A 142 -21.71 -5.73 -18.05
C SER A 142 -22.06 -6.52 -16.78
N GLY A 143 -23.34 -6.53 -16.37
CA GLY A 143 -23.87 -7.45 -15.34
C GLY A 143 -23.25 -7.28 -13.95
N ASP A 144 -23.57 -8.16 -13.01
CA ASP A 144 -22.92 -8.22 -11.68
C ASP A 144 -21.47 -8.73 -11.84
N LEU A 145 -20.47 -8.00 -11.32
CA LEU A 145 -19.06 -8.41 -11.25
C LEU A 145 -18.91 -9.86 -10.78
N LYS A 146 -19.77 -10.28 -9.85
CA LYS A 146 -19.80 -11.66 -9.36
C LYS A 146 -20.15 -12.67 -10.46
N THR A 147 -21.15 -12.37 -11.30
CA THR A 147 -21.53 -13.19 -12.46
C THR A 147 -20.39 -13.30 -13.45
N PHE A 148 -19.68 -12.20 -13.69
CA PHE A 148 -18.48 -12.19 -14.52
C PHE A 148 -17.36 -13.07 -13.95
N LEU A 149 -16.97 -12.85 -12.69
CA LEU A 149 -15.90 -13.62 -12.04
C LEU A 149 -16.23 -15.12 -12.07
N ASN A 150 -17.49 -15.48 -11.80
CA ASN A 150 -17.95 -16.87 -11.92
C ASN A 150 -17.86 -17.42 -13.35
N SER A 151 -18.14 -16.61 -14.38
CA SER A 151 -18.06 -17.03 -15.78
C SER A 151 -16.62 -17.31 -16.23
N LEU A 152 -15.66 -16.52 -15.76
CA LEU A 152 -14.25 -16.72 -16.10
C LEU A 152 -13.63 -17.95 -15.42
N VAL A 153 -14.05 -18.31 -14.20
CA VAL A 153 -13.57 -19.53 -13.52
C VAL A 153 -13.92 -20.78 -14.34
N GLY A 154 -15.08 -20.79 -14.99
CA GLY A 154 -15.48 -21.85 -15.94
C GLY A 154 -14.64 -21.89 -17.22
N ILE A 155 -14.07 -20.76 -17.64
CA ILE A 155 -13.27 -20.63 -18.87
C ILE A 155 -11.81 -21.05 -18.63
N ALA A 156 -11.22 -20.75 -17.47
CA ALA A 156 -9.83 -21.09 -17.16
C ALA A 156 -9.55 -22.60 -17.11
N THR A 157 -10.59 -23.43 -16.96
CA THR A 157 -10.50 -24.90 -16.99
C THR A 157 -10.77 -25.51 -18.37
N SER A 158 -11.33 -24.74 -19.32
CA SER A 158 -11.70 -25.21 -20.65
C SER A 158 -10.66 -24.79 -21.69
N ARG A 159 -9.97 -25.76 -22.31
CA ARG A 159 -9.02 -25.54 -23.42
C ARG A 159 -9.70 -25.08 -24.73
N GLN A 160 -10.99 -24.74 -24.71
CA GLN A 160 -11.68 -24.23 -25.88
C GLN A 160 -11.56 -22.70 -25.92
N ILE A 161 -10.59 -22.24 -26.71
CA ILE A 161 -10.36 -20.85 -27.09
C ILE A 161 -11.48 -20.45 -28.08
N GLY A 162 -12.70 -20.27 -27.59
CA GLY A 162 -13.81 -19.68 -28.34
C GLY A 162 -14.25 -18.40 -27.63
N ASP A 163 -14.17 -17.26 -28.33
CA ASP A 163 -14.61 -15.91 -27.93
C ASP A 163 -14.68 -15.65 -26.42
N ILE A 164 -13.51 -15.44 -25.80
CA ILE A 164 -13.44 -14.97 -24.43
C ILE A 164 -13.80 -13.48 -24.43
N THR A 165 -15.05 -13.15 -24.09
CA THR A 165 -15.44 -11.77 -23.84
C THR A 165 -14.96 -11.35 -22.45
N PHE A 166 -13.85 -10.61 -22.41
CA PHE A 166 -13.45 -9.89 -21.20
C PHE A 166 -14.48 -8.78 -20.93
N PRO A 167 -14.79 -8.49 -19.65
CA PRO A 167 -15.73 -7.45 -19.33
C PRO A 167 -15.02 -6.12 -19.59
N SER A 168 -15.78 -5.14 -20.07
CA SER A 168 -15.23 -3.80 -20.18
C SER A 168 -15.39 -3.13 -18.82
N PHE A 169 -14.26 -2.96 -18.13
CA PHE A 169 -14.13 -2.04 -17.00
C PHE A 169 -13.96 -0.61 -17.51
N ASP A 170 -14.29 0.35 -16.66
CA ASP A 170 -13.90 1.73 -16.85
C ASP A 170 -12.37 1.82 -17.01
N ASN A 171 -11.93 2.66 -17.93
CA ASN A 171 -10.54 3.07 -17.96
C ASN A 171 -10.23 4.08 -16.83
N LEU A 172 -8.96 4.45 -16.71
CA LEU A 172 -8.48 5.36 -15.67
C LEU A 172 -9.22 6.71 -15.69
N SER A 173 -9.36 7.32 -16.87
CA SER A 173 -10.07 8.59 -17.05
C SER A 173 -11.52 8.52 -16.58
N GLN A 174 -12.25 7.49 -17.01
CA GLN A 174 -13.65 7.28 -16.63
C GLN A 174 -13.80 7.08 -15.11
N THR A 175 -12.88 6.33 -14.50
CA THR A 175 -12.87 6.10 -13.05
C THR A 175 -12.64 7.39 -12.28
N VAL A 176 -11.68 8.23 -12.71
CA VAL A 176 -11.40 9.53 -12.09
C VAL A 176 -12.57 10.51 -12.28
N GLU A 177 -13.19 10.56 -13.45
CA GLU A 177 -14.38 11.38 -13.67
C GLU A 177 -15.54 10.99 -12.75
N LYS A 178 -15.79 9.69 -12.59
CA LYS A 178 -16.80 9.16 -11.66
C LYS A 178 -16.47 9.47 -10.21
N LEU A 179 -15.21 9.29 -9.82
CA LEU A 179 -14.71 9.66 -8.49
C LEU A 179 -14.95 11.15 -8.22
N ASN A 180 -14.58 12.05 -9.14
CA ASN A 180 -14.81 13.48 -8.97
C ASN A 180 -16.29 13.80 -8.81
N ARG A 181 -17.17 13.19 -9.62
CA ARG A 181 -18.63 13.34 -9.42
C ARG A 181 -19.07 12.87 -8.03
N HIS A 182 -18.54 11.75 -7.55
CA HIS A 182 -18.82 11.26 -6.21
C HIS A 182 -18.37 12.26 -5.14
N LEU A 183 -17.12 12.73 -5.18
CA LEU A 183 -16.56 13.68 -4.22
C LEU A 183 -17.32 15.01 -4.18
N GLN A 184 -17.87 15.46 -5.30
CA GLN A 184 -18.72 16.66 -5.33
C GLN A 184 -20.09 16.44 -4.66
N THR A 185 -20.68 15.25 -4.80
CA THR A 185 -21.99 14.93 -4.19
C THR A 185 -21.89 14.48 -2.73
N LYS A 186 -20.79 13.83 -2.37
CA LYS A 186 -20.51 13.26 -1.06
C LYS A 186 -19.01 13.46 -0.76
N PRO A 187 -18.62 14.66 -0.28
CA PRO A 187 -17.23 14.95 0.01
C PRO A 187 -16.71 14.04 1.12
N ILE A 188 -15.41 13.74 1.06
CA ILE A 188 -14.70 13.04 2.12
C ILE A 188 -14.69 13.92 3.37
N PRO A 189 -14.84 13.36 4.59
CA PRO A 189 -14.80 14.14 5.83
C PRO A 189 -13.36 14.52 6.20
N GLY A 190 -12.75 15.43 5.44
CA GLY A 190 -11.36 15.81 5.61
C GLY A 190 -10.70 16.27 4.32
N HIS A 191 -9.37 16.33 4.33
CA HIS A 191 -8.55 16.63 3.15
C HIS A 191 -7.74 15.40 2.73
N ILE A 192 -7.60 15.17 1.43
CA ILE A 192 -6.84 14.07 0.86
C ILE A 192 -5.36 14.27 1.19
N LEU A 193 -4.79 13.27 1.83
CA LEU A 193 -3.39 13.21 2.22
C LEU A 193 -2.54 12.57 1.11
N SER A 194 -3.03 11.48 0.53
CA SER A 194 -2.34 10.75 -0.53
C SER A 194 -3.31 9.85 -1.28
N MET A 195 -2.94 9.48 -2.50
CA MET A 195 -3.76 8.61 -3.35
C MET A 195 -2.85 7.68 -4.12
N GLU A 196 -3.17 6.40 -4.12
CA GLU A 196 -2.39 5.38 -4.80
C GLU A 196 -3.23 4.49 -5.70
N THR A 197 -2.56 3.85 -6.66
CA THR A 197 -3.18 2.78 -7.47
C THR A 197 -2.83 1.44 -6.88
N LEU A 198 -3.84 0.71 -6.44
CA LEU A 198 -3.72 -0.65 -5.97
C LEU A 198 -3.99 -1.64 -7.08
N THR A 199 -3.23 -2.72 -7.10
CA THR A 199 -3.44 -3.83 -8.03
C THR A 199 -4.09 -4.99 -7.29
N PHE A 200 -5.31 -5.32 -7.68
CA PHE A 200 -6.04 -6.47 -7.20
C PHE A 200 -5.96 -7.62 -8.20
N LYS A 201 -5.82 -8.84 -7.70
CA LYS A 201 -5.86 -10.05 -8.51
C LYS A 201 -7.29 -10.56 -8.49
N CYS A 202 -7.96 -10.54 -9.63
CA CYS A 202 -9.36 -10.93 -9.75
C CYS A 202 -9.55 -12.43 -9.97
N MET A 203 -8.52 -13.14 -10.45
CA MET A 203 -8.63 -14.57 -10.70
C MET A 203 -7.29 -15.29 -10.59
N GLU A 204 -7.34 -16.41 -9.88
CA GLU A 204 -6.55 -17.59 -10.18
C GLU A 204 -7.55 -18.70 -10.56
N ALA A 205 -7.20 -19.59 -11.50
CA ALA A 205 -8.13 -20.51 -12.18
C ALA A 205 -9.03 -21.40 -11.28
N ASN A 206 -8.85 -21.39 -9.96
CA ASN A 206 -9.52 -22.25 -9.00
C ASN A 206 -10.15 -21.53 -7.78
N SER A 207 -10.10 -20.19 -7.67
CA SER A 207 -10.72 -19.49 -6.54
C SER A 207 -11.98 -18.72 -6.96
N SER A 208 -13.11 -19.02 -6.32
CA SER A 208 -14.38 -18.28 -6.46
C SER A 208 -14.42 -17.05 -5.56
N ASP A 209 -13.26 -16.56 -5.13
CA ASP A 209 -13.19 -15.54 -4.10
C ASP A 209 -13.69 -14.21 -4.67
N LYS A 210 -14.62 -13.59 -3.94
CA LYS A 210 -15.08 -12.25 -4.26
C LYS A 210 -13.88 -11.31 -4.20
N LEU A 211 -13.84 -10.32 -5.08
CA LEU A 211 -12.91 -9.21 -4.93
C LEU A 211 -13.22 -8.52 -3.60
N LEU A 212 -12.32 -8.67 -2.62
CA LEU A 212 -12.41 -8.03 -1.31
C LEU A 212 -11.27 -7.01 -1.22
N PRO A 213 -11.53 -5.72 -1.54
CA PRO A 213 -10.49 -4.71 -1.53
C PRO A 213 -9.84 -4.52 -0.15
N GLU A 214 -10.64 -4.80 0.89
CA GLU A 214 -10.24 -4.65 2.29
C GLU A 214 -9.63 -5.91 2.91
N SER A 215 -9.44 -6.98 2.11
CA SER A 215 -8.69 -8.14 2.59
C SER A 215 -7.27 -7.73 2.97
N GLY A 216 -6.86 -8.05 4.19
CA GLY A 216 -5.51 -7.81 4.69
C GLY A 216 -4.46 -8.76 4.10
N SER A 217 -4.89 -9.86 3.48
CA SER A 217 -4.01 -10.84 2.82
C SER A 217 -4.58 -11.35 1.50
N TRP A 218 -3.71 -11.94 0.68
CA TRP A 218 -4.08 -12.74 -0.49
C TRP A 218 -3.00 -13.78 -0.79
N THR A 219 -3.38 -14.80 -1.55
CA THR A 219 -2.47 -15.88 -1.94
C THR A 219 -2.33 -15.94 -3.45
N GLU A 220 -1.14 -16.34 -3.90
CA GLU A 220 -0.81 -16.53 -5.30
C GLU A 220 -0.25 -17.91 -5.60
N GLY A 221 -0.95 -18.66 -6.44
CA GLY A 221 -0.51 -19.88 -7.06
C GLY A 221 0.32 -19.66 -8.34
N GLY A 222 1.30 -20.52 -8.57
CA GLY A 222 1.95 -20.65 -9.87
C GLY A 222 1.03 -21.25 -10.94
N GLY A 223 1.27 -20.91 -12.22
CA GLY A 223 0.79 -21.70 -13.36
C GLY A 223 -0.57 -21.33 -14.00
N ASN A 224 -1.28 -20.32 -13.50
CA ASN A 224 -2.60 -19.93 -14.03
C ASN A 224 -2.59 -18.56 -14.75
N ALA A 225 -3.56 -18.36 -15.65
CA ALA A 225 -3.86 -17.04 -16.18
C ALA A 225 -4.27 -16.10 -15.05
N LYS A 226 -3.71 -14.88 -15.04
CA LYS A 226 -3.96 -13.86 -14.00
C LYS A 226 -4.68 -12.68 -14.62
N VAL A 227 -5.80 -12.28 -14.00
CA VAL A 227 -6.50 -11.03 -14.32
C VAL A 227 -6.26 -10.05 -13.20
N PHE A 228 -5.84 -8.83 -13.55
CA PHE A 228 -5.57 -7.77 -12.61
C PHE A 228 -6.60 -6.65 -12.78
N LEU A 229 -7.08 -6.11 -11.67
CA LEU A 229 -7.90 -4.92 -11.62
C LEU A 229 -7.15 -3.85 -10.85
N HIS A 230 -7.06 -2.66 -11.43
CA HIS A 230 -6.44 -1.52 -10.79
C HIS A 230 -7.53 -0.66 -10.16
N ALA A 231 -7.38 -0.34 -8.87
CA ALA A 231 -8.28 0.53 -8.13
C ALA A 231 -7.49 1.70 -7.54
N PHE A 232 -8.20 2.73 -7.08
CA PHE A 232 -7.57 3.77 -6.29
C PHE A 232 -7.80 3.53 -4.81
N ARG A 233 -6.79 3.80 -3.99
CA ARG A 233 -6.96 3.99 -2.55
C ARG A 233 -6.59 5.41 -2.21
N ILE A 234 -7.49 6.11 -1.52
CA ILE A 234 -7.36 7.51 -1.15
C ILE A 234 -7.28 7.57 0.36
N TYR A 235 -6.19 8.10 0.88
CA TYR A 235 -6.01 8.39 2.29
C TYR A 235 -6.28 9.86 2.54
N TYR A 236 -6.89 10.18 3.67
CA TYR A 236 -7.24 11.55 4.04
C TYR A 236 -7.05 11.78 5.54
N ILE A 237 -6.76 13.02 5.92
CA ILE A 237 -6.81 13.43 7.33
C ILE A 237 -8.25 13.82 7.65
N VAL A 238 -8.84 13.17 8.65
CA VAL A 238 -10.21 13.40 9.09
C VAL A 238 -10.37 14.84 9.58
N GLY A 239 -11.43 15.50 9.13
CA GLY A 239 -11.71 16.89 9.47
C GLY A 239 -13.04 17.37 8.90
N LYS A 240 -13.14 18.68 8.68
CA LYS A 240 -14.31 19.25 7.97
C LYS A 240 -14.31 18.72 6.53
N PRO A 241 -15.49 18.42 5.95
CA PRO A 241 -15.55 17.96 4.58
C PRO A 241 -14.95 18.95 3.58
N CYS A 242 -14.08 18.45 2.68
CA CYS A 242 -13.46 19.24 1.61
C CYS A 242 -13.93 18.73 0.23
N TYR A 243 -14.19 19.67 -0.68
CA TYR A 243 -14.64 19.38 -2.05
C TYR A 243 -13.47 19.32 -3.03
N GLU A 244 -12.52 18.44 -2.72
CA GLU A 244 -11.33 18.26 -3.56
C GLU A 244 -11.68 17.55 -4.87
N GLN A 245 -10.97 17.93 -5.92
CA GLN A 245 -10.96 17.24 -7.20
C GLN A 245 -9.62 16.56 -7.41
N VAL A 246 -9.69 15.35 -7.96
CA VAL A 246 -8.53 14.54 -8.32
C VAL A 246 -8.34 14.60 -9.83
N GLY A 247 -7.14 14.95 -10.27
CA GLY A 247 -6.68 14.79 -11.64
C GLY A 247 -5.55 13.77 -11.70
N PHE A 248 -5.16 13.37 -12.91
CA PHE A 248 -3.97 12.55 -13.10
C PHE A 248 -3.18 12.92 -14.35
N TYR A 249 -1.92 12.52 -14.37
CA TYR A 249 -1.04 12.58 -15.52
C TYR A 249 -0.21 11.30 -15.60
N ASP A 250 -0.24 10.67 -16.77
CA ASP A 250 0.56 9.49 -17.07
C ASP A 250 1.70 9.84 -18.02
N GLU A 251 2.93 9.50 -17.60
CA GLU A 251 4.10 9.53 -18.48
C GLU A 251 4.60 8.11 -18.71
N ALA A 252 4.47 7.65 -19.96
CA ALA A 252 4.94 6.35 -20.41
C ALA A 252 6.28 6.49 -21.15
N PRO A 253 7.16 5.46 -21.10
CA PRO A 253 8.39 5.50 -21.86
C PRO A 253 8.12 5.47 -23.37
N GLU A 254 8.79 6.34 -24.13
CA GLU A 254 8.68 6.36 -25.58
C GLU A 254 9.20 5.08 -26.23
N ILE A 255 8.55 4.63 -27.29
CA ILE A 255 9.07 3.57 -28.14
C ILE A 255 10.20 4.16 -29.01
N MET A 256 11.44 3.78 -28.73
CA MET A 256 12.63 4.28 -29.44
C MET A 256 12.92 3.54 -30.74
N GLN A 257 12.52 2.27 -30.84
CA GLN A 257 12.77 1.45 -32.02
C GLN A 257 11.66 0.40 -32.16
N SER A 258 10.87 0.52 -33.22
CA SER A 258 10.07 -0.56 -33.78
C SER A 258 10.72 -0.96 -35.11
N LYS A 259 11.39 -2.12 -35.14
CA LYS A 259 11.79 -2.69 -36.43
C LYS A 259 10.63 -3.54 -36.93
N GLU A 260 10.18 -3.30 -38.16
CA GLU A 260 9.29 -4.23 -38.85
C GLU A 260 10.09 -5.48 -39.28
N GLY A 261 9.54 -6.68 -39.05
CA GLY A 261 10.17 -7.96 -39.44
C GLY A 261 10.16 -9.04 -38.35
N LEU A 262 10.80 -10.18 -38.60
CA LEU A 262 10.79 -11.35 -37.71
C LEU A 262 11.57 -11.20 -36.39
N ASP A 263 12.29 -10.09 -36.18
CA ASP A 263 13.08 -9.79 -34.96
C ASP A 263 12.53 -8.53 -34.25
N LEU A 264 11.25 -8.62 -33.84
CA LEU A 264 10.53 -7.57 -33.11
C LEU A 264 11.07 -7.40 -31.69
N ARG A 265 12.20 -6.71 -31.55
CA ARG A 265 12.63 -6.15 -30.25
C ARG A 265 12.17 -4.71 -30.14
N ILE A 266 11.04 -4.51 -29.47
CA ILE A 266 10.60 -3.17 -29.06
C ILE A 266 11.59 -2.66 -28.03
N LYS A 267 12.16 -1.47 -28.28
CA LYS A 267 12.99 -0.77 -27.30
C LYS A 267 12.24 0.45 -26.78
N PHE A 268 12.19 0.58 -25.47
CA PHE A 268 11.63 1.72 -24.78
C PHE A 268 12.72 2.71 -24.37
N ALA A 269 12.33 3.97 -24.14
CA ALA A 269 13.18 4.98 -23.55
C ALA A 269 13.64 4.57 -22.15
N THR A 270 14.80 5.09 -21.73
CA THR A 270 15.31 4.87 -20.38
C THR A 270 14.43 5.57 -19.35
N PHE A 271 14.42 5.05 -18.13
CA PHE A 271 13.71 5.65 -16.99
C PHE A 271 14.07 7.13 -16.79
N GLU A 272 15.36 7.50 -16.91
CA GLU A 272 15.84 8.87 -16.79
C GLU A 272 15.16 9.83 -17.79
N LYS A 273 14.94 9.38 -19.04
CA LYS A 273 14.25 10.19 -20.05
C LYS A 273 12.79 10.37 -19.72
N THR A 274 12.10 9.30 -19.32
CA THR A 274 10.70 9.35 -18.89
C THR A 274 10.54 10.28 -17.69
N LEU A 275 11.42 10.15 -16.68
CA LEU A 275 11.43 10.99 -15.50
C LEU A 275 11.71 12.47 -15.83
N SER A 276 12.61 12.74 -16.79
CA SER A 276 12.91 14.10 -17.24
C SER A 276 11.69 14.79 -17.84
N LYS A 277 10.87 14.06 -18.60
CA LYS A 277 9.61 14.59 -19.15
C LYS A 277 8.57 14.85 -18.06
N ALA A 278 8.39 13.88 -17.17
CA ALA A 278 7.53 14.04 -16.03
C ALA A 278 7.95 15.25 -15.17
N SER A 279 9.24 15.43 -14.90
CA SER A 279 9.79 16.61 -14.20
C SER A 279 9.50 17.91 -14.95
N HIS A 280 9.65 17.92 -16.28
CA HIS A 280 9.34 19.09 -17.09
C HIS A 280 7.84 19.44 -17.05
N TRP A 281 6.96 18.44 -17.08
CA TRP A 281 5.52 18.63 -16.92
C TRP A 281 5.17 19.15 -15.52
N LEU A 282 5.77 18.59 -14.46
CA LEU A 282 5.57 19.01 -13.07
C LEU A 282 5.92 20.48 -12.85
N LYS A 283 7.04 20.95 -13.43
CA LYS A 283 7.48 22.35 -13.33
C LYS A 283 6.48 23.36 -13.94
N LYS A 284 5.56 22.90 -14.79
CA LYS A 284 4.51 23.75 -15.40
C LYS A 284 3.23 23.79 -14.58
N GLN A 285 3.09 22.91 -13.59
CA GLN A 285 1.88 22.85 -12.77
C GLN A 285 1.93 23.94 -11.70
N SER A 286 0.84 24.69 -11.55
CA SER A 286 0.66 25.70 -10.50
C SER A 286 -0.09 25.17 -9.29
N VAL A 287 -0.40 23.87 -9.27
CA VAL A 287 -1.29 23.22 -8.30
C VAL A 287 -0.48 22.38 -7.31
N SER A 288 -1.03 22.17 -6.12
CA SER A 288 -0.40 21.34 -5.09
C SER A 288 -0.38 19.88 -5.57
N LEU A 289 0.81 19.28 -5.63
CA LEU A 289 0.99 17.89 -6.00
C LEU A 289 1.02 17.05 -4.72
N THR A 290 0.07 16.14 -4.59
CA THR A 290 -0.08 15.35 -3.35
C THR A 290 0.40 13.91 -3.50
N CYS A 291 0.60 13.38 -4.72
CA CYS A 291 1.10 12.01 -4.84
C CYS A 291 1.92 11.67 -6.09
N PHE A 292 2.87 10.75 -5.87
CA PHE A 292 3.70 10.10 -6.88
C PHE A 292 3.50 8.58 -6.77
N CYS A 293 2.94 7.96 -7.80
CA CYS A 293 2.83 6.52 -7.87
C CYS A 293 3.64 5.99 -9.05
N PHE A 294 4.60 5.11 -8.75
CA PHE A 294 5.26 4.32 -9.78
C PHE A 294 4.49 3.01 -9.97
N ASN A 295 3.91 2.80 -11.15
CA ASN A 295 3.29 1.53 -11.47
C ASN A 295 4.33 0.60 -12.09
N SER A 296 4.84 -0.33 -11.28
CA SER A 296 5.88 -1.30 -11.68
C SER A 296 5.45 -2.25 -12.80
N VAL A 297 4.14 -2.44 -13.00
CA VAL A 297 3.62 -3.35 -14.03
C VAL A 297 3.69 -2.71 -15.43
N GLN A 298 3.55 -1.39 -15.52
CA GLN A 298 3.50 -0.66 -16.80
C GLN A 298 4.74 0.20 -17.07
N TRP A 299 5.67 0.33 -16.12
CA TRP A 299 6.81 1.26 -16.21
C TRP A 299 6.37 2.71 -16.48
N CYS A 300 5.16 3.07 -16.05
CA CYS A 300 4.61 4.40 -16.17
C CYS A 300 4.68 5.14 -14.84
N PHE A 301 4.85 6.46 -14.92
CA PHE A 301 4.64 7.34 -13.78
C PHE A 301 3.22 7.86 -13.82
N LEU A 302 2.48 7.60 -12.76
CA LEU A 302 1.15 8.15 -12.55
C LEU A 302 1.24 9.20 -11.45
N PHE A 303 0.95 10.44 -11.82
CA PHE A 303 0.89 11.58 -10.91
C PHE A 303 -0.56 11.88 -10.61
N PHE A 304 -0.89 12.13 -9.34
CA PHE A 304 -2.20 12.66 -8.96
C PHE A 304 -2.09 14.14 -8.61
N LEU A 305 -2.99 14.93 -9.19
CA LEU A 305 -3.15 16.35 -8.87
C LEU A 305 -4.38 16.49 -7.98
N ILE A 306 -4.26 17.22 -6.88
CA ILE A 306 -5.39 17.47 -6.00
C ILE A 306 -5.64 18.96 -5.95
N ASN A 307 -6.84 19.36 -6.33
CA ASN A 307 -7.26 20.76 -6.34
C ASN A 307 -8.42 20.95 -5.37
N CYS A 308 -8.26 21.87 -4.43
CA CYS A 308 -9.39 22.41 -3.66
C CYS A 308 -10.19 23.34 -4.56
N VAL A 309 -11.45 23.00 -4.82
CA VAL A 309 -12.43 23.94 -5.37
C VAL A 309 -13.01 24.72 -4.20
N ILE A 310 -12.69 26.01 -4.11
CA ILE A 310 -13.23 26.94 -3.10
C ILE A 310 -14.58 27.47 -3.56
#